data_AF-A0A6C0DIC0-F1
#
_entry.id   AF-A0A6C0DIC0-F1
#
_cell.length_a   1.000
_cell.length_b   1.000
_cell.length_c   1.000
_cell.angle_alpha   90.00
_cell.angle_beta   90.00
_cell.angle_gamma   90.00
#
_symmetry.space_group_name_H-M   'P 1'
#
loop_
_entity.id
_entity.type
_entity.pdbx_description
1 polymer ?
#
loop_
_entity_poly.entity_id
_entity_poly.type
_entity_poly.pdbx_seq_one_letter_code
_entity_poly.pdbx_strand_id
1 'polypeptide(L)'
;MINEFLQYIDKDLFHRKDLIIFDVGSRDCEQSIEFYHKFPNARIYAFECNPNTLPICRNNIQNYRDRITLIEGAVCDYDGEITFYPIDQEKTVTTWVDGNPGASSLFKSSGNYDCVEKYVQNEIVTNCHRLDTVMEKYNIPKVDIIWMDIQGAELLALKSLGKYLNYVEYVYTEVTYNSEMYTGQVMFEELHDFMLKNHYIVKNNLSMGQCWQDNIVYKNTNNTYYKEIYEKQGFYFDIVIPLGPHDVDKINRQLEYNKKNIIGYRNIYIIPFDQNVQFDGCITIPESMFPFNMFSVYNFHRKTNRAGWYLQQLLKLYAGFVIPDIMERYLVIDSDTIFLKPTRFVQDGLSLYNFHHYGNCYEPYLSHMKRLHPCFNDLYFKNICGITHHMLFEKKYVKEIIEMVEKNHNNHRFYDVFLYRVDKNYILDSGASEYEIYFQYMLNYHRDKILIRPLKLVETGVFHENNPWDADYVSVHDHLIKNEVDL
;
A
#
# COMPACT_ATOMS: atom_id res chain seq x y z
N MET A 1 12.61 8.09 29.58
CA MET A 1 12.12 9.32 28.91
C MET A 1 11.08 9.02 27.83
N ILE A 2 11.19 7.89 27.12
CA ILE A 2 10.33 7.60 25.96
C ILE A 2 8.84 7.35 26.30
N ASN A 3 8.49 7.09 27.56
CA ASN A 3 7.12 6.73 27.97
C ASN A 3 6.05 7.77 27.57
N GLU A 4 6.40 9.05 27.53
CA GLU A 4 5.49 10.10 27.05
C GLU A 4 5.26 9.97 25.54
N PHE A 5 6.33 9.83 24.76
CA PHE A 5 6.27 9.57 23.32
C PHE A 5 5.43 8.34 22.97
N LEU A 6 5.55 7.25 23.76
CA LEU A 6 4.80 6.01 23.53
C LEU A 6 3.27 6.19 23.57
N GLN A 7 2.76 7.27 24.17
CA GLN A 7 1.31 7.56 24.22
C GLN A 7 0.78 8.10 22.88
N TYR A 8 1.66 8.62 22.01
CA TYR A 8 1.29 9.29 20.77
C TYR A 8 1.48 8.43 19.52
N ILE A 9 2.11 7.26 19.66
CA ILE A 9 2.38 6.34 18.56
C ILE A 9 1.33 5.24 18.43
N ASP A 10 1.20 4.70 17.22
CA ASP A 10 0.25 3.62 16.95
C ASP A 10 0.70 2.29 17.60
N LYS A 11 -0.26 1.50 18.08
CA LYS A 11 0.01 0.27 18.84
C LYS A 11 0.62 -0.87 18.03
N ASP A 12 0.48 -0.86 16.70
CA ASP A 12 1.06 -1.89 15.84
C ASP A 12 2.59 -1.81 15.79
N LEU A 13 3.18 -0.63 16.03
CA LEU A 13 4.63 -0.42 16.03
C LEU A 13 5.35 -1.33 17.04
N PHE A 14 4.74 -1.61 18.20
CA PHE A 14 5.29 -2.50 19.22
C PHE A 14 5.49 -3.95 18.76
N HIS A 15 4.78 -4.35 17.69
CA HIS A 15 4.80 -5.71 17.16
C HIS A 15 5.37 -5.80 15.74
N ARG A 16 5.75 -4.67 15.14
CA ARG A 16 6.30 -4.60 13.78
C ARG A 16 7.65 -5.34 13.72
N LYS A 17 7.78 -6.29 12.80
CA LYS A 17 8.96 -7.16 12.69
C LYS A 17 10.20 -6.45 12.18
N ASP A 18 10.03 -5.55 11.20
CA ASP A 18 11.12 -4.81 10.57
C ASP A 18 11.08 -3.34 10.99
N LEU A 19 11.05 -3.09 12.30
CA LEU A 19 11.04 -1.73 12.85
C LEU A 19 12.46 -1.17 12.93
N ILE A 20 12.68 0.03 12.41
CA ILE A 20 13.98 0.69 12.45
C ILE A 20 13.84 2.04 13.15
N ILE A 21 14.69 2.26 14.16
CA ILE A 21 14.68 3.46 15.00
C ILE A 21 16.04 4.14 14.90
N PHE A 22 16.04 5.44 14.61
CA PHE A 22 17.23 6.28 14.74
C PHE A 22 17.12 7.09 16.03
N ASP A 23 18.15 7.02 16.86
CA ASP A 23 18.36 7.82 18.06
C ASP A 23 19.49 8.80 17.76
N VAL A 24 19.16 10.05 17.44
CA VAL A 24 20.10 11.05 16.92
C VAL A 24 20.45 12.06 18.02
N GLY A 25 21.72 12.13 18.40
CA GLY A 25 22.15 12.82 19.61
C GLY A 25 21.94 11.95 20.84
N SER A 26 22.42 10.71 20.80
CA SER A 26 22.11 9.70 21.81
C SER A 26 22.64 10.02 23.20
N ARG A 27 23.57 10.98 23.34
CA ARG A 27 24.28 11.37 24.56
C ARG A 27 25.04 10.20 25.18
N ASP A 28 24.35 9.24 25.79
CA ASP A 28 24.86 8.08 26.50
C ASP A 28 24.22 6.74 26.04
N CYS A 29 23.35 6.78 25.03
CA CYS A 29 22.57 5.66 24.49
C CYS A 29 21.53 5.05 25.46
N GLU A 30 21.18 5.72 26.57
CA GLU A 30 20.13 5.20 27.46
C GLU A 30 18.76 5.16 26.77
N GLN A 31 18.41 6.15 25.94
CA GLN A 31 17.17 6.16 25.14
C GLN A 31 17.15 4.99 24.14
N SER A 32 18.27 4.73 23.47
CA SER A 32 18.44 3.52 22.64
C SER A 32 18.18 2.22 23.42
N ILE A 33 18.62 2.13 24.67
CA ILE A 33 18.34 0.97 25.54
C ILE A 33 16.86 0.91 25.95
N GLU A 34 16.22 2.04 26.25
CA GLU A 34 14.77 2.11 26.48
C GLU A 34 14.00 1.58 25.27
N PHE A 35 14.37 2.00 24.05
CA PHE A 35 13.79 1.50 22.80
C PHE A 35 14.03 0.00 22.60
N TYR A 36 15.24 -0.48 22.89
CA TYR A 36 15.59 -1.90 22.78
C TYR A 36 14.64 -2.78 23.62
N HIS A 37 14.31 -2.33 24.84
CA HIS A 37 13.42 -3.05 25.74
C HIS A 37 11.94 -2.93 25.35
N LYS A 38 11.50 -1.78 24.83
CA LYS A 38 10.10 -1.56 24.46
C LYS A 38 9.72 -2.14 23.10
N PHE A 39 10.67 -2.21 22.16
CA PHE A 39 10.45 -2.72 20.81
C PHE A 39 11.36 -3.94 20.58
N PRO A 40 10.90 -5.15 20.90
CA PRO A 40 11.74 -6.36 20.88
C PRO A 40 12.23 -6.75 19.48
N ASN A 41 11.59 -6.24 18.43
CA ASN A 41 11.96 -6.50 17.03
C ASN A 41 12.70 -5.32 16.38
N ALA A 42 12.92 -4.21 17.10
CA ALA A 42 13.56 -3.03 16.51
C ALA A 42 15.05 -3.25 16.29
N ARG A 43 15.56 -2.76 15.15
CA ARG A 43 16.96 -2.42 14.95
C ARG A 43 17.14 -0.93 15.22
N ILE A 44 18.13 -0.58 16.03
CA ILE A 44 18.32 0.77 16.55
C ILE A 44 19.70 1.25 16.11
N TYR A 45 19.74 2.46 15.56
CA TYR A 45 20.97 3.14 15.17
C TYR A 45 21.10 4.41 15.99
N ALA A 46 22.09 4.41 16.88
CA ALA A 46 22.41 5.50 17.78
C ALA A 46 23.48 6.38 17.15
N PHE A 47 23.29 7.69 17.11
CA PHE A 47 24.25 8.65 16.54
C PHE A 47 24.77 9.57 17.64
N GLU A 48 26.09 9.62 17.79
CA GLU A 48 26.75 10.48 18.78
C GLU A 48 28.12 10.93 18.25
N CYS A 49 28.51 12.16 18.57
CA CYS A 49 29.75 12.79 18.12
C CYS A 49 30.59 13.39 19.23
N ASN A 50 30.03 13.55 20.43
CA ASN A 50 30.67 14.16 21.57
C ASN A 50 31.76 13.24 22.14
N PRO A 51 33.04 13.65 22.12
CA PRO A 51 34.13 12.82 22.61
C PRO A 51 34.01 12.50 24.11
N ASN A 52 33.33 13.35 24.88
CA ASN A 52 33.14 13.14 26.32
C ASN A 52 32.15 11.99 26.61
N THR A 53 31.21 11.74 25.71
CA THR A 53 30.13 10.77 25.94
C THR A 53 30.22 9.52 25.07
N LEU A 54 30.94 9.56 23.95
CA LEU A 54 31.21 8.38 23.12
C LEU A 54 31.73 7.15 23.90
N PRO A 55 32.67 7.27 24.88
CA PRO A 55 33.05 6.13 25.71
C PRO A 55 31.89 5.55 26.53
N ILE A 56 30.99 6.41 27.02
CA ILE A 56 29.80 6.01 27.80
C ILE A 56 28.84 5.25 26.89
N CYS A 57 28.54 5.79 25.70
CA CYS A 57 27.71 5.12 24.69
C CYS A 57 28.23 3.70 24.40
N ARG A 58 29.53 3.56 24.09
CA ARG A 58 30.16 2.27 23.77
C ARG A 58 30.04 1.25 24.90
N ASN A 59 30.15 1.71 26.14
CA ASN A 59 30.05 0.90 27.35
C ASN A 59 28.59 0.47 27.60
N ASN A 60 27.65 1.40 27.56
CA ASN A 60 26.23 1.16 27.85
C ASN A 60 25.63 0.13 26.88
N ILE A 61 25.95 0.21 25.58
CA ILE A 61 25.37 -0.69 24.59
C ILE A 61 26.09 -2.05 24.49
N GLN A 62 27.11 -2.34 25.30
CA GLN A 62 27.94 -3.55 25.14
C GLN A 62 27.11 -4.84 25.12
N ASN A 63 26.06 -4.92 25.94
CA ASN A 63 25.17 -6.08 26.03
C ASN A 63 23.97 -6.04 25.07
N TYR A 64 23.89 -5.02 24.21
CA TYR A 64 22.75 -4.73 23.34
C TYR A 64 23.13 -4.63 21.85
N ARG A 65 24.37 -5.00 21.52
CA ARG A 65 24.94 -4.89 20.15
C ARG A 65 24.30 -5.83 19.13
N ASP A 66 23.44 -6.74 19.55
CA ASP A 66 22.63 -7.57 18.66
C ASP A 66 21.61 -6.72 17.87
N ARG A 67 21.16 -5.60 18.44
CA ARG A 67 20.17 -4.71 17.80
C ARG A 67 20.51 -3.22 17.85
N ILE A 68 21.41 -2.77 18.72
CA ILE A 68 21.86 -1.38 18.77
C ILE A 68 23.22 -1.23 18.07
N THR A 69 23.29 -0.34 17.09
CA THR A 69 24.53 0.04 16.40
C THR A 69 24.85 1.50 16.68
N LEU A 70 26.02 1.78 17.28
CA LEU A 70 26.53 3.15 17.45
C LEU A 70 27.23 3.63 16.18
N ILE A 71 26.86 4.81 15.73
CA ILE A 71 27.42 5.51 14.58
C ILE A 71 28.08 6.78 15.11
N GLU A 72 29.39 6.84 14.98
CA GLU A 72 30.19 7.94 15.52
C GLU A 72 30.34 9.06 14.49
N GLY A 73 29.96 10.27 14.90
CA GLY A 73 29.97 11.47 14.07
C GLY A 73 28.66 12.24 14.18
N ALA A 74 28.73 13.53 13.89
CA ALA A 74 27.55 14.40 13.92
C ALA A 74 26.61 14.04 12.76
N VAL A 75 25.34 14.41 12.89
CA VAL A 75 24.39 14.33 11.77
C VAL A 75 24.24 15.72 11.16
N CYS A 76 24.40 15.80 9.84
CA CYS A 76 24.33 17.05 9.09
C CYS A 76 23.75 16.82 7.68
N ASP A 77 23.48 17.88 6.94
CA ASP A 77 22.96 17.81 5.56
C ASP A 77 24.06 17.58 4.49
N TYR A 78 25.30 17.30 4.92
CA TYR A 78 26.41 16.84 4.09
C TYR A 78 27.28 15.82 4.84
N ASP A 79 28.08 15.06 4.09
CA ASP A 79 29.11 14.17 4.62
C ASP A 79 30.47 14.89 4.62
N GLY A 80 31.25 14.74 5.68
CA GLY A 80 32.58 15.35 5.77
C GLY A 80 33.03 15.63 7.19
N GLU A 81 33.69 16.77 7.38
CA GLU A 81 34.09 17.29 8.70
C GLU A 81 33.26 18.53 9.03
N ILE A 82 32.90 18.69 10.30
CA ILE A 82 32.17 19.84 10.82
C ILE A 82 32.73 20.30 12.16
N THR A 83 32.62 21.59 12.44
CA THR A 83 32.88 22.13 13.78
C THR A 83 31.77 21.69 14.73
N PHE A 84 32.15 21.21 15.90
CA PHE A 84 31.25 20.84 16.98
C PHE A 84 31.67 21.53 18.27
N TYR A 85 30.69 21.93 19.08
CA TYR A 85 30.88 22.69 20.31
C TYR A 85 30.47 21.85 21.53
N PRO A 86 31.34 20.91 21.99
CA PRO A 86 31.06 20.13 23.18
C PRO A 86 31.06 21.01 24.42
N ILE A 87 30.13 20.74 25.32
CA ILE A 87 30.08 21.38 26.63
C ILE A 87 31.32 21.02 27.45
N ASP A 88 31.95 22.04 28.03
CA ASP A 88 32.91 21.92 29.11
C ASP A 88 32.12 21.67 30.41
N GLN A 89 31.99 20.38 30.76
CA GLN A 89 31.19 19.90 31.89
C GLN A 89 31.69 20.43 33.25
N GLU A 90 32.96 20.84 33.35
CA GLU A 90 33.51 21.37 34.60
C GLU A 90 33.23 22.87 34.79
N LYS A 91 33.07 23.61 33.69
CA LYS A 91 32.92 25.08 33.72
C LYS A 91 31.50 25.56 33.48
N THR A 92 30.65 24.72 32.90
CA THR A 92 29.25 25.05 32.65
C THR A 92 28.49 25.21 33.96
N VAL A 93 27.68 26.27 34.06
CA VAL A 93 26.82 26.52 35.23
C VAL A 93 25.44 25.96 34.93
N THR A 94 25.12 24.85 35.58
CA THR A 94 23.90 24.06 35.34
C THR A 94 23.44 23.35 36.62
N THR A 95 22.17 22.94 36.65
CA THR A 95 21.60 22.06 37.69
C THR A 95 21.91 20.58 37.45
N TRP A 96 22.39 20.21 36.25
CA TRP A 96 22.76 18.85 35.91
C TRP A 96 24.09 18.46 36.56
N VAL A 97 24.08 17.37 37.33
CA VAL A 97 25.23 16.93 38.15
C VAL A 97 26.44 16.53 37.31
N ASP A 98 26.22 16.15 36.06
CA ASP A 98 27.26 15.75 35.10
C ASP A 98 27.70 16.90 34.19
N GLY A 99 27.29 18.15 34.47
CA GLY A 99 27.68 19.31 33.67
C GLY A 99 26.95 19.42 32.34
N ASN A 100 25.86 18.67 32.14
CA ASN A 100 24.97 18.70 30.96
C ASN A 100 25.71 18.53 29.60
N PRO A 101 26.40 17.41 29.35
CA PRO A 101 27.03 17.16 28.06
C PRO A 101 26.03 17.07 26.89
N GLY A 102 24.73 16.84 27.19
CA GLY A 102 23.64 16.83 26.21
C GLY A 102 23.37 18.19 25.57
N ALA A 103 23.72 19.30 26.22
CA ALA A 103 23.63 20.66 25.66
C ALA A 103 24.74 20.97 24.64
N SER A 104 25.46 19.96 24.15
CA SER A 104 26.47 20.14 23.10
C SER A 104 25.80 20.29 21.73
N SER A 105 26.33 21.15 20.87
CA SER A 105 25.67 21.50 19.61
C SER A 105 26.66 21.71 18.45
N LEU A 106 26.15 21.63 17.21
CA LEU A 106 26.85 22.15 16.04
C LEU A 106 26.91 23.69 16.02
N PHE A 107 26.10 24.34 16.87
CA PHE A 107 26.00 25.78 16.97
C PHE A 107 26.61 26.28 18.28
N LYS A 108 27.15 27.50 18.22
CA LYS A 108 27.75 28.16 19.39
C LYS A 108 26.64 28.76 20.24
N SER A 109 26.74 28.67 21.57
CA SER A 109 25.78 29.29 22.48
C SER A 109 25.67 30.79 22.19
N SER A 110 24.43 31.28 22.13
CA SER A 110 24.13 32.69 21.87
C SER A 110 24.32 33.57 23.12
N GLY A 111 24.36 32.96 24.32
CA GLY A 111 24.31 33.64 25.61
C GLY A 111 22.91 34.11 26.03
N ASN A 112 21.88 33.95 25.21
CA ASN A 112 20.51 34.35 25.57
C ASN A 112 19.91 33.46 26.66
N TYR A 113 20.38 32.21 26.77
CA TYR A 113 19.91 31.22 27.73
C TYR A 113 20.61 31.30 29.10
N ASP A 114 21.57 32.23 29.28
CA ASP A 114 22.36 32.39 30.51
C ASP A 114 21.52 32.62 31.78
N CYS A 115 20.26 33.04 31.63
CA CYS A 115 19.31 33.18 32.73
C CYS A 115 18.80 31.83 33.30
N VAL A 116 18.98 30.74 32.56
CA VAL A 116 18.62 29.37 32.97
C VAL A 116 19.88 28.54 33.18
N GLU A 117 20.73 28.44 32.16
CA GLU A 117 22.04 27.75 32.22
C GLU A 117 23.09 28.57 31.47
N LYS A 118 24.31 28.61 32.01
CA LYS A 118 25.43 29.29 31.36
C LYS A 118 26.39 28.27 30.77
N TYR A 119 26.26 28.05 29.47
CA TYR A 119 27.05 27.08 28.74
C TYR A 119 28.47 27.58 28.46
N VAL A 120 29.46 26.75 28.83
CA VAL A 120 30.85 26.93 28.43
C VAL A 120 31.16 25.84 27.42
N GLN A 121 31.52 26.23 26.20
CA GLN A 121 31.78 25.30 25.10
C GLN A 121 33.28 25.28 24.75
N ASN A 122 33.79 24.08 24.48
CA ASN A 122 35.02 23.90 23.71
C ASN A 122 34.68 23.92 22.21
N GLU A 123 35.71 23.95 21.36
CA GLU A 123 35.55 23.87 19.91
C GLU A 123 36.43 22.75 19.36
N ILE A 124 35.82 21.80 18.66
CA ILE A 124 36.51 20.66 18.03
C ILE A 124 36.03 20.49 16.59
N VAL A 125 36.78 19.70 15.81
CA VAL A 125 36.33 19.20 14.51
C VAL A 125 36.00 17.71 14.65
N THR A 126 34.85 17.29 14.12
CA THR A 126 34.42 15.90 14.10
C THR A 126 33.88 15.53 12.72
N ASN A 127 33.79 14.24 12.42
CA ASN A 127 33.13 13.78 11.21
C ASN A 127 31.63 14.04 11.29
N CYS A 128 31.00 14.39 10.18
CA CYS A 128 29.55 14.44 10.04
C CYS A 128 29.08 13.54 8.89
N HIS A 129 27.85 13.07 9.03
CA HIS A 129 27.20 12.18 8.07
C HIS A 129 25.81 12.67 7.72
N ARG A 130 25.41 12.47 6.47
CA ARG A 130 24.00 12.47 6.11
C ARG A 130 23.34 11.17 6.56
N LEU A 131 22.08 11.25 7.00
CA LEU A 131 21.33 10.06 7.36
C LEU A 131 21.09 9.14 6.16
N ASP A 132 20.83 9.68 4.96
CA ASP A 132 20.65 8.85 3.76
C ASP A 132 21.93 8.11 3.33
N THR A 133 23.10 8.77 3.38
CA THR A 133 24.40 8.12 3.13
C THR A 133 24.67 7.00 4.14
N VAL A 134 24.34 7.21 5.41
CA VAL A 134 24.42 6.16 6.44
C VAL A 134 23.47 5.00 6.11
N MET A 135 22.24 5.30 5.70
CA MET A 135 21.27 4.28 5.32
C MET A 135 21.80 3.40 4.19
N GLU A 136 22.42 4.00 3.18
CA GLU A 136 23.05 3.26 2.07
C GLU A 136 24.22 2.38 2.56
N LYS A 137 25.12 2.96 3.37
CA LYS A 137 26.30 2.25 3.91
C LYS A 137 25.92 1.01 4.74
N TYR A 138 24.85 1.09 5.53
CA TYR A 138 24.41 0.02 6.42
C TYR A 138 23.27 -0.83 5.83
N ASN A 139 22.89 -0.61 4.56
CA ASN A 139 21.77 -1.28 3.89
C ASN A 139 20.45 -1.16 4.67
N ILE A 140 20.14 0.04 5.15
CA ILE A 140 18.95 0.38 5.91
C ILE A 140 17.85 0.79 4.91
N PRO A 141 16.79 0.00 4.72
CA PRO A 141 15.79 0.27 3.67
C PRO A 141 14.82 1.41 4.01
N LYS A 142 14.64 1.69 5.30
CA LYS A 142 13.77 2.73 5.85
C LYS A 142 14.18 3.05 7.29
N VAL A 143 13.63 4.14 7.82
CA VAL A 143 13.57 4.39 9.26
C VAL A 143 12.10 4.67 9.60
N ASP A 144 11.58 4.04 10.65
CA ASP A 144 10.18 4.19 11.07
C ASP A 144 10.02 5.31 12.12
N ILE A 145 10.97 5.37 13.06
CA ILE A 145 10.97 6.33 14.16
C ILE A 145 12.30 7.05 14.18
N ILE A 146 12.27 8.38 14.25
CA ILE A 146 13.43 9.20 14.60
C ILE A 146 13.15 9.81 15.98
N TRP A 147 14.04 9.55 16.92
CA TRP A 147 14.15 10.26 18.16
C TRP A 147 15.37 11.17 18.05
N MET A 148 15.20 12.47 18.18
CA MET A 148 16.34 13.39 18.11
C MET A 148 16.25 14.51 19.14
N ASP A 149 17.40 14.85 19.70
CA ASP A 149 17.58 16.02 20.55
C ASP A 149 19.04 16.46 20.34
N ILE A 150 19.23 17.37 19.39
CA ILE A 150 20.55 17.73 18.85
C ILE A 150 20.79 19.24 18.90
N GLN A 151 20.06 19.91 19.80
CA GLN A 151 20.34 21.27 20.26
C GLN A 151 20.46 22.28 19.11
N GLY A 152 19.50 22.23 18.16
CA GLY A 152 19.36 23.23 17.09
C GLY A 152 19.64 22.72 15.68
N ALA A 153 20.16 21.51 15.53
CA ALA A 153 20.50 20.91 14.24
C ALA A 153 19.39 20.03 13.63
N GLU A 154 18.18 20.07 14.19
CA GLU A 154 17.04 19.20 13.86
C GLU A 154 16.69 19.25 12.36
N LEU A 155 16.65 20.46 11.80
CA LEU A 155 16.31 20.65 10.39
C LEU A 155 17.41 20.13 9.44
N LEU A 156 18.68 20.24 9.84
CA LEU A 156 19.80 19.68 9.07
C LEU A 156 19.70 18.15 9.03
N ALA A 157 19.43 17.54 10.19
CA ALA A 157 19.24 16.09 10.29
C ALA A 157 18.07 15.61 9.43
N LEU A 158 16.91 16.27 9.47
CA LEU A 158 15.75 15.87 8.65
C LEU A 158 15.99 16.07 7.15
N LYS A 159 16.63 17.16 6.73
CA LYS A 159 17.01 17.39 5.32
C LYS A 159 17.99 16.33 4.81
N SER A 160 18.82 15.77 5.70
CA SER A 160 19.80 14.74 5.35
C SER A 160 19.19 13.38 4.98
N LEU A 161 17.89 13.15 5.23
CA LEU A 161 17.19 11.92 4.81
C LEU A 161 16.81 11.91 3.33
N GLY A 162 16.77 13.08 2.68
CA GLY A 162 16.30 13.21 1.31
C GLY A 162 14.93 12.55 1.11
N LYS A 163 14.84 11.62 0.15
CA LYS A 163 13.60 10.87 -0.15
C LYS A 163 13.11 9.99 1.00
N TYR A 164 14.01 9.52 1.88
CA TYR A 164 13.66 8.62 2.98
C TYR A 164 12.83 9.31 4.06
N LEU A 165 12.78 10.65 4.07
CA LEU A 165 11.89 11.40 4.95
C LEU A 165 10.42 10.98 4.77
N ASN A 166 10.01 10.59 3.56
CA ASN A 166 8.64 10.13 3.30
C ASN A 166 8.32 8.76 3.91
N TYR A 167 9.33 8.02 4.37
CA TYR A 167 9.16 6.69 4.96
C TYR A 167 9.11 6.72 6.49
N VAL A 168 9.53 7.83 7.11
CA VAL A 168 9.50 7.99 8.57
C VAL A 168 8.06 8.16 9.01
N GLU A 169 7.64 7.37 9.98
CA GLU A 169 6.27 7.40 10.50
C GLU A 169 6.15 8.39 11.65
N TYR A 170 7.14 8.41 12.54
CA TYR A 170 7.17 9.30 13.69
C TYR A 170 8.53 9.99 13.85
N VAL A 171 8.48 11.27 14.19
CA VAL A 171 9.66 12.04 14.60
C VAL A 171 9.36 12.64 15.97
N TYR A 172 10.20 12.34 16.95
CA TYR A 172 10.27 13.05 18.21
C TYR A 172 11.43 14.04 18.15
N THR A 173 11.20 15.29 18.56
CA THR A 173 12.26 16.29 18.65
C THR A 173 11.97 17.36 19.68
N GLU A 174 13.01 18.02 20.18
CA GLU A 174 12.91 19.28 20.94
C GLU A 174 13.12 20.47 19.99
N VAL A 175 12.42 21.60 20.23
CA VAL A 175 12.61 22.84 19.48
C VAL A 175 12.46 24.09 20.34
N THR A 176 13.21 25.13 19.98
CA THR A 176 13.24 26.40 20.70
C THR A 176 12.23 27.41 20.14
N TYR A 177 11.65 28.22 21.03
CA TYR A 177 10.78 29.35 20.73
C TYR A 177 11.43 30.68 21.10
N ASN A 178 10.96 31.75 20.46
CA ASN A 178 11.18 33.17 20.81
C ASN A 178 12.62 33.71 20.71
N SER A 179 13.62 33.00 21.22
CA SER A 179 15.01 33.42 21.26
C SER A 179 15.94 32.23 21.08
N GLU A 180 16.91 32.36 20.18
CA GLU A 180 17.92 31.32 19.96
C GLU A 180 18.76 31.09 21.22
N MET A 181 18.94 29.82 21.60
CA MET A 181 19.89 29.37 22.62
C MET A 181 21.29 29.16 22.04
N TYR A 182 21.36 28.83 20.75
CA TYR A 182 22.58 28.69 19.97
C TYR A 182 22.46 29.51 18.68
N THR A 183 23.48 30.29 18.34
CA THR A 183 23.46 31.19 17.19
C THR A 183 23.29 30.42 15.89
N GLY A 184 22.18 30.68 15.19
CA GLY A 184 21.86 30.07 13.89
C GLY A 184 21.16 28.71 13.97
N GLN A 185 20.69 28.29 15.14
CA GLN A 185 19.85 27.10 15.27
C GLN A 185 18.51 27.23 14.53
N VAL A 186 17.87 26.10 14.22
CA VAL A 186 16.48 26.13 13.77
C VAL A 186 15.54 26.53 14.91
N MET A 187 14.53 27.34 14.58
CA MET A 187 13.43 27.74 15.47
C MET A 187 12.14 26.98 15.12
N PHE A 188 11.19 26.92 16.06
CA PHE A 188 9.92 26.20 15.88
C PHE A 188 9.23 26.46 14.53
N GLU A 189 9.04 27.73 14.13
CA GLU A 189 8.28 28.08 12.92
C GLU A 189 8.90 27.46 11.66
N GLU A 190 10.23 27.58 11.51
CA GLU A 190 10.94 27.05 10.35
C GLU A 190 10.89 25.51 10.31
N LEU A 191 11.10 24.85 11.44
CA LEU A 191 11.00 23.39 11.51
C LEU A 191 9.57 22.94 11.21
N HIS A 192 8.59 23.61 11.81
CA HIS A 192 7.18 23.25 11.68
C HIS A 192 6.70 23.39 10.23
N ASP A 193 7.04 24.49 9.56
CA ASP A 193 6.71 24.69 8.15
C ASP A 193 7.34 23.62 7.25
N PHE A 194 8.60 23.24 7.52
CA PHE A 194 9.24 22.14 6.82
C PHE A 194 8.49 20.82 7.03
N MET A 195 8.09 20.51 8.27
CA MET A 195 7.37 19.28 8.59
C MET A 195 5.98 19.25 7.94
N LEU A 196 5.21 20.34 7.99
CA LEU A 196 3.91 20.45 7.33
C LEU A 196 4.01 20.25 5.82
N LYS A 197 5.01 20.87 5.18
CA LYS A 197 5.27 20.73 3.74
C LYS A 197 5.57 19.27 3.33
N ASN A 198 6.10 18.47 4.25
CA ASN A 198 6.39 17.05 4.06
C ASN A 198 5.31 16.13 4.67
N HIS A 199 4.08 16.63 4.87
CA HIS A 199 2.91 15.87 5.30
C HIS A 199 2.95 15.33 6.75
N TYR A 200 3.69 16.00 7.63
CA TYR A 200 3.70 15.69 9.06
C TYR A 200 2.69 16.54 9.82
N ILE A 201 2.04 15.95 10.82
CA ILE A 201 1.16 16.65 11.77
C ILE A 201 1.67 16.47 13.19
N VAL A 202 1.40 17.46 14.05
CA VAL A 202 1.73 17.38 15.49
C VAL A 202 0.74 16.47 16.22
N LYS A 203 1.22 15.65 17.15
CA LYS A 203 0.42 14.67 17.90
C LYS A 203 0.22 15.00 19.37
N ASN A 204 1.13 15.76 19.97
CA ASN A 204 1.07 16.16 21.37
C ASN A 204 0.66 17.63 21.53
N ASN A 205 0.40 18.05 22.76
CA ASN A 205 0.12 19.45 23.08
C ASN A 205 1.43 20.21 23.26
N LEU A 206 1.51 21.42 22.73
CA LEU A 206 2.68 22.30 22.84
C LEU A 206 2.39 23.42 23.84
N SER A 207 3.41 23.88 24.57
CA SER A 207 3.27 25.05 25.43
C SER A 207 3.22 26.35 24.61
N MET A 208 3.58 26.30 23.33
CA MET A 208 3.50 27.41 22.38
C MET A 208 4.33 28.61 22.83
N GLY A 209 5.58 28.35 23.20
CA GLY A 209 6.56 29.37 23.59
C GLY A 209 6.37 29.93 25.00
N GLN A 210 5.60 29.25 25.86
CA GLN A 210 5.55 29.54 27.31
C GLN A 210 6.82 29.07 28.04
N CYS A 211 7.57 28.16 27.44
CA CYS A 211 8.93 27.81 27.84
C CYS A 211 9.91 28.05 26.68
N TRP A 212 11.19 27.90 26.96
CA TRP A 212 12.25 28.06 25.96
C TRP A 212 12.16 27.00 24.87
N GLN A 213 11.83 25.76 25.23
CA GLN A 213 11.81 24.62 24.33
C GLN A 213 10.58 23.74 24.58
N ASP A 214 9.96 23.23 23.52
CA ASP A 214 8.95 22.16 23.62
C ASP A 214 9.45 20.86 23.00
N ASN A 215 9.05 19.75 23.61
CA ASN A 215 9.10 18.43 22.98
C ASN A 215 7.93 18.28 22.01
N ILE A 216 8.20 17.81 20.81
CA ILE A 216 7.22 17.68 19.73
C ILE A 216 7.25 16.28 19.16
N VAL A 217 6.07 15.70 18.99
CA VAL A 217 5.84 14.45 18.27
C VAL A 217 5.15 14.74 16.96
N TYR A 218 5.84 14.52 15.86
CA TYR A 218 5.28 14.55 14.51
C TYR A 218 4.89 13.14 14.04
N LYS A 219 3.75 13.05 13.35
CA LYS A 219 3.31 11.84 12.63
C LYS A 219 3.18 12.14 11.15
N ASN A 220 3.77 11.28 10.32
CA ASN A 220 3.61 11.34 8.87
C ASN A 220 2.21 10.84 8.47
N THR A 221 1.47 11.65 7.72
CA THR A 221 0.12 11.33 7.24
C THR A 221 0.10 10.76 5.83
N ASN A 222 1.25 10.71 5.16
CA ASN A 222 1.44 10.24 3.79
C ASN A 222 2.67 9.32 3.68
N ASN A 223 2.84 8.38 4.62
CA ASN A 223 3.96 7.43 4.59
C ASN A 223 3.87 6.54 3.34
N THR A 224 4.86 6.64 2.45
CA THR A 224 4.83 5.98 1.14
C THR A 224 5.58 4.64 1.10
N TYR A 225 6.26 4.22 2.16
CA TYR A 225 7.16 3.05 2.11
C TYR A 225 6.44 1.77 1.66
N TYR A 226 5.37 1.38 2.37
CA TYR A 226 4.62 0.19 2.02
C TYR A 226 3.82 0.38 0.73
N LYS A 227 3.34 1.59 0.45
CA LYS A 227 2.64 1.88 -0.82
C LYS A 227 3.57 1.63 -2.00
N GLU A 228 4.80 2.15 -1.96
CA GLU A 228 5.80 1.96 -3.02
C GLU A 228 6.26 0.51 -3.13
N ILE A 229 6.40 -0.22 -2.01
CA ILE A 229 6.73 -1.64 -2.03
C ILE A 229 5.57 -2.45 -2.62
N TYR A 230 4.35 -2.22 -2.18
CA TYR A 230 3.16 -2.94 -2.65
C TYR A 230 2.82 -2.60 -4.10
N GLU A 231 3.06 -1.36 -4.55
CA GLU A 231 3.00 -0.98 -5.95
C GLU A 231 4.09 -1.71 -6.76
N LYS A 232 5.34 -1.75 -6.28
CA LYS A 232 6.45 -2.49 -6.94
C LYS A 232 6.25 -4.00 -6.92
N GLN A 233 5.55 -4.54 -5.93
CA GLN A 233 5.21 -5.96 -5.80
C GLN A 233 3.89 -6.33 -6.48
N GLY A 234 3.18 -5.39 -7.11
CA GLY A 234 1.94 -5.64 -7.84
C GLY A 234 0.75 -6.02 -6.93
N PHE A 235 0.76 -5.61 -5.66
CA PHE A 235 -0.27 -5.94 -4.68
C PHE A 235 -1.63 -5.29 -5.00
N TYR A 236 -1.60 -4.08 -5.55
CA TYR A 236 -2.81 -3.32 -5.85
C TYR A 236 -3.41 -3.66 -7.22
N PHE A 237 -4.72 -3.57 -7.30
CA PHE A 237 -5.51 -3.72 -8.52
C PHE A 237 -6.70 -2.75 -8.51
N ASP A 238 -7.38 -2.59 -9.63
CA ASP A 238 -8.68 -1.91 -9.66
C ASP A 238 -9.82 -2.93 -9.79
N ILE A 239 -11.03 -2.56 -9.39
CA ILE A 239 -12.22 -3.40 -9.57
C ILE A 239 -13.00 -2.90 -10.79
N VAL A 240 -13.55 -3.82 -11.58
CA VAL A 240 -14.42 -3.54 -12.72
C VAL A 240 -15.72 -4.34 -12.57
N ILE A 241 -16.86 -3.64 -12.64
CA ILE A 241 -18.19 -4.24 -12.54
C ILE A 241 -19.03 -3.81 -13.75
N PRO A 242 -19.27 -4.68 -14.74
CA PRO A 242 -20.31 -4.47 -15.73
C PRO A 242 -21.68 -4.53 -15.06
N LEU A 243 -22.53 -3.54 -15.31
CA LEU A 243 -23.84 -3.43 -14.67
C LEU A 243 -24.96 -3.44 -15.72
N GLY A 244 -25.69 -4.56 -15.74
CA GLY A 244 -26.87 -4.72 -16.60
C GLY A 244 -28.10 -3.95 -16.08
N PRO A 245 -29.12 -3.74 -16.94
CA PRO A 245 -30.32 -2.97 -16.58
C PRO A 245 -31.16 -3.59 -15.47
N HIS A 246 -31.02 -4.89 -15.18
CA HIS A 246 -31.79 -5.61 -14.15
C HIS A 246 -31.13 -5.61 -12.77
N ASP A 247 -29.88 -5.13 -12.67
CA ASP A 247 -29.08 -5.22 -11.44
C ASP A 247 -28.86 -3.87 -10.76
N VAL A 248 -29.35 -2.78 -11.36
CA VAL A 248 -29.14 -1.39 -10.89
C VAL A 248 -29.61 -1.21 -9.45
N ASP A 249 -30.73 -1.82 -9.08
CA ASP A 249 -31.28 -1.70 -7.72
C ASP A 249 -30.53 -2.56 -6.69
N LYS A 250 -29.79 -3.59 -7.14
CA LYS A 250 -29.12 -4.57 -6.27
C LYS A 250 -27.66 -4.25 -6.00
N ILE A 251 -27.00 -3.54 -6.92
CA ILE A 251 -25.55 -3.29 -6.84
C ILE A 251 -25.15 -2.47 -5.61
N ASN A 252 -26.03 -1.63 -5.04
CA ASN A 252 -25.70 -0.86 -3.83
C ASN A 252 -25.28 -1.77 -2.66
N ARG A 253 -26.00 -2.88 -2.46
CA ARG A 253 -25.64 -3.87 -1.44
C ARG A 253 -24.32 -4.56 -1.76
N GLN A 254 -24.11 -4.89 -3.04
CA GLN A 254 -22.86 -5.48 -3.51
C GLN A 254 -21.67 -4.56 -3.22
N LEU A 255 -21.79 -3.27 -3.53
CA LEU A 255 -20.75 -2.28 -3.29
C LEU A 255 -20.47 -2.08 -1.80
N GLU A 256 -21.50 -2.06 -0.95
CA GLU A 256 -21.33 -1.94 0.51
C GLU A 256 -20.41 -3.04 1.05
N TYR A 257 -20.70 -4.29 0.72
CA TYR A 257 -19.92 -5.45 1.18
C TYR A 257 -18.55 -5.50 0.50
N ASN A 258 -18.50 -5.33 -0.83
CA ASN A 258 -17.26 -5.49 -1.59
C ASN A 258 -16.23 -4.42 -1.26
N LYS A 259 -16.65 -3.16 -1.01
CA LYS A 259 -15.76 -2.10 -0.53
C LYS A 259 -15.12 -2.42 0.82
N LYS A 260 -15.88 -3.09 1.70
CA LYS A 260 -15.41 -3.48 3.03
C LYS A 260 -14.51 -4.72 3.00
N ASN A 261 -14.87 -5.68 2.16
CA ASN A 261 -14.33 -7.04 2.24
C ASN A 261 -13.27 -7.35 1.18
N ILE A 262 -13.18 -6.61 0.08
CA ILE A 262 -12.11 -6.83 -0.90
C ILE A 262 -10.88 -6.04 -0.48
N ILE A 263 -9.76 -6.72 -0.33
CA ILE A 263 -8.52 -6.13 0.18
C ILE A 263 -7.54 -5.90 -0.96
N GLY A 264 -7.02 -4.68 -1.03
CA GLY A 264 -5.97 -4.29 -1.99
C GLY A 264 -6.47 -3.68 -3.29
N TYR A 265 -7.73 -3.23 -3.37
CA TYR A 265 -8.19 -2.45 -4.52
C TYR A 265 -7.91 -0.95 -4.35
N ARG A 266 -7.68 -0.25 -5.48
CA ARG A 266 -7.48 1.21 -5.53
C ARG A 266 -8.78 1.94 -5.91
N ASN A 267 -9.33 1.65 -7.09
CA ASN A 267 -10.58 2.23 -7.58
C ASN A 267 -11.61 1.14 -7.90
N ILE A 268 -12.89 1.52 -7.92
CA ILE A 268 -14.00 0.70 -8.45
C ILE A 268 -14.56 1.40 -9.68
N TYR A 269 -14.47 0.74 -10.83
CA TYR A 269 -15.07 1.17 -12.08
C TYR A 269 -16.36 0.41 -12.33
N ILE A 270 -17.43 1.13 -12.65
CA ILE A 270 -18.72 0.54 -13.02
C ILE A 270 -18.96 0.85 -14.49
N ILE A 271 -19.32 -0.16 -15.27
CA ILE A 271 -19.70 -0.02 -16.68
C ILE A 271 -21.22 -0.24 -16.77
N PRO A 272 -22.04 0.80 -16.54
CA PRO A 272 -23.48 0.65 -16.52
C PRO A 272 -24.09 0.74 -17.91
N PHE A 273 -25.17 -0.01 -18.10
CA PHE A 273 -26.05 0.15 -19.26
C PHE A 273 -26.57 1.60 -19.41
N ASP A 274 -26.93 2.24 -18.29
CA ASP A 274 -27.29 3.66 -18.25
C ASP A 274 -26.16 4.49 -17.65
N GLN A 275 -25.48 5.28 -18.50
CA GLN A 275 -24.36 6.14 -18.13
C GLN A 275 -24.72 7.24 -17.11
N ASN A 276 -26.00 7.53 -16.90
CA ASN A 276 -26.45 8.55 -15.95
C ASN A 276 -26.47 8.04 -14.51
N VAL A 277 -26.37 6.72 -14.31
CA VAL A 277 -26.31 6.14 -12.98
C VAL A 277 -24.94 6.39 -12.35
N GLN A 278 -24.95 6.84 -11.11
CA GLN A 278 -23.76 7.17 -10.33
C GLN A 278 -23.83 6.45 -9.00
N PHE A 279 -22.68 5.98 -8.53
CA PHE A 279 -22.55 5.30 -7.25
C PHE A 279 -21.44 5.96 -6.45
N ASP A 280 -21.71 6.28 -5.19
CA ASP A 280 -20.75 6.95 -4.32
C ASP A 280 -19.42 6.18 -4.26
N GLY A 281 -18.30 6.88 -4.28
CA GLY A 281 -16.95 6.29 -4.27
C GLY A 281 -16.62 5.36 -5.45
N CYS A 282 -17.36 5.42 -6.56
CA CYS A 282 -17.10 4.63 -7.77
C CYS A 282 -16.94 5.56 -9.00
N ILE A 283 -16.31 5.04 -10.06
CA ILE A 283 -16.10 5.76 -11.33
C ILE A 283 -16.96 5.13 -12.42
N THR A 284 -17.87 5.91 -13.00
CA THR A 284 -18.72 5.44 -14.11
C THR A 284 -17.98 5.50 -15.44
N ILE A 285 -17.96 4.37 -16.16
CA ILE A 285 -17.37 4.21 -17.49
C ILE A 285 -18.50 3.91 -18.48
N PRO A 286 -18.81 4.79 -19.44
CA PRO A 286 -19.87 4.54 -20.41
C PRO A 286 -19.48 3.44 -21.41
N GLU A 287 -20.42 2.55 -21.72
CA GLU A 287 -20.22 1.48 -22.73
C GLU A 287 -19.78 2.03 -24.10
N SER A 288 -20.12 3.28 -24.41
CA SER A 288 -19.74 3.96 -25.66
C SER A 288 -18.23 4.17 -25.85
N MET A 289 -17.43 4.00 -24.79
CA MET A 289 -15.97 4.02 -24.90
C MET A 289 -15.40 2.74 -25.53
N PHE A 290 -16.16 1.65 -25.54
CA PHE A 290 -15.70 0.36 -26.05
C PHE A 290 -15.85 0.29 -27.58
N PRO A 291 -14.99 -0.47 -28.29
CA PRO A 291 -15.00 -0.54 -29.76
C PRO A 291 -16.14 -1.40 -30.32
N PHE A 292 -17.03 -1.89 -29.46
CA PHE A 292 -18.20 -2.69 -29.79
C PHE A 292 -19.37 -2.24 -28.91
N ASN A 293 -20.58 -2.62 -29.31
CA ASN A 293 -21.78 -2.30 -28.58
C ASN A 293 -22.81 -3.43 -28.79
N MET A 294 -24.02 -3.22 -28.27
CA MET A 294 -25.11 -4.19 -28.41
C MET A 294 -25.44 -4.52 -29.88
N PHE A 295 -25.28 -3.59 -30.82
CA PHE A 295 -25.50 -3.86 -32.24
C PHE A 295 -24.41 -4.77 -32.83
N SER A 296 -23.17 -4.68 -32.35
CA SER A 296 -22.12 -5.64 -32.71
C SER A 296 -22.55 -7.08 -32.38
N VAL A 297 -23.15 -7.30 -31.20
CA VAL A 297 -23.70 -8.60 -30.81
C VAL A 297 -24.88 -9.00 -31.71
N TYR A 298 -25.83 -8.09 -31.96
CA TYR A 298 -27.00 -8.37 -32.80
C TYR A 298 -26.64 -8.77 -34.23
N ASN A 299 -25.54 -8.25 -34.79
CA ASN A 299 -25.08 -8.60 -36.13
C ASN A 299 -24.74 -10.09 -36.26
N PHE A 300 -24.23 -10.72 -35.20
CA PHE A 300 -23.87 -12.14 -35.20
C PHE A 300 -24.97 -13.03 -34.61
N HIS A 301 -25.63 -12.57 -33.54
CA HIS A 301 -26.52 -13.40 -32.71
C HIS A 301 -28.00 -13.06 -32.83
N ARG A 302 -28.35 -11.99 -33.56
CA ARG A 302 -29.67 -11.36 -33.57
C ARG A 302 -30.06 -10.79 -32.20
N LYS A 303 -31.22 -10.15 -32.12
CA LYS A 303 -31.77 -9.65 -30.84
C LYS A 303 -32.33 -10.82 -30.03
N THR A 304 -31.62 -11.19 -28.97
CA THR A 304 -32.00 -12.29 -28.06
C THR A 304 -31.92 -11.81 -26.60
N ASN A 305 -32.53 -12.55 -25.68
CA ASN A 305 -32.44 -12.26 -24.24
C ASN A 305 -31.02 -12.46 -23.67
N ARG A 306 -30.11 -13.12 -24.41
CA ARG A 306 -28.71 -13.33 -24.03
C ARG A 306 -27.74 -12.30 -24.62
N ALA A 307 -28.18 -11.39 -25.47
CA ALA A 307 -27.28 -10.45 -26.14
C ALA A 307 -26.47 -9.59 -25.15
N GLY A 308 -27.11 -9.11 -24.06
CA GLY A 308 -26.42 -8.36 -23.01
C GLY A 308 -25.36 -9.18 -22.27
N TRP A 309 -25.57 -10.49 -22.14
CA TRP A 309 -24.60 -11.39 -21.51
C TRP A 309 -23.33 -11.54 -22.36
N TYR A 310 -23.45 -11.69 -23.69
CA TYR A 310 -22.27 -11.69 -24.58
C TYR A 310 -21.56 -10.34 -24.62
N LEU A 311 -22.31 -9.23 -24.55
CA LEU A 311 -21.71 -7.90 -24.46
C LEU A 311 -20.87 -7.75 -23.20
N GLN A 312 -21.39 -8.16 -22.04
CA GLN A 312 -20.65 -8.08 -20.77
C GLN A 312 -19.32 -8.84 -20.81
N GLN A 313 -19.27 -10.02 -21.42
CA GLN A 313 -18.01 -10.75 -21.55
C GLN A 313 -16.93 -9.96 -22.29
N LEU A 314 -17.31 -9.29 -23.38
CA LEU A 314 -16.38 -8.43 -24.13
C LEU A 314 -15.98 -7.20 -23.31
N LEU A 315 -16.92 -6.56 -22.60
CA LEU A 315 -16.62 -5.42 -21.71
C LEU A 315 -15.56 -5.80 -20.66
N LYS A 316 -15.70 -6.98 -20.05
CA LYS A 316 -14.75 -7.49 -19.04
C LYS A 316 -13.35 -7.65 -19.60
N LEU A 317 -13.20 -8.28 -20.78
CA LEU A 317 -11.88 -8.46 -21.42
C LEU A 317 -11.27 -7.13 -21.89
N TYR A 318 -12.09 -6.20 -22.39
CA TYR A 318 -11.59 -4.94 -22.94
C TYR A 318 -11.38 -3.83 -21.90
N ALA A 319 -11.86 -4.00 -20.67
CA ALA A 319 -11.76 -3.00 -19.61
C ALA A 319 -10.32 -2.50 -19.42
N GLY A 320 -9.34 -3.42 -19.41
CA GLY A 320 -7.92 -3.09 -19.26
C GLY A 320 -7.32 -2.22 -20.37
N PHE A 321 -7.97 -2.13 -21.53
CA PHE A 321 -7.51 -1.34 -22.69
C PHE A 321 -8.32 -0.06 -22.91
N VAL A 322 -9.53 0.02 -22.38
CA VAL A 322 -10.47 1.13 -22.62
C VAL A 322 -10.53 2.09 -21.43
N ILE A 323 -10.46 1.58 -20.20
CA ILE A 323 -10.59 2.41 -19.01
C ILE A 323 -9.30 3.23 -18.80
N PRO A 324 -9.38 4.57 -18.74
CA PRO A 324 -8.22 5.42 -18.50
C PRO A 324 -7.58 5.12 -17.15
N ASP A 325 -6.25 5.09 -17.13
CA ASP A 325 -5.41 4.91 -15.93
C ASP A 325 -5.67 3.65 -15.10
N ILE A 326 -6.45 2.68 -15.59
CA ILE A 326 -6.67 1.40 -14.90
C ILE A 326 -5.34 0.67 -14.66
N MET A 327 -5.18 0.01 -13.53
CA MET A 327 -3.96 -0.73 -13.18
C MET A 327 -3.73 -1.96 -14.09
N GLU A 328 -2.49 -2.44 -14.17
CA GLU A 328 -2.13 -3.67 -14.89
C GLU A 328 -3.00 -4.87 -14.48
N ARG A 329 -3.32 -4.94 -13.18
CA ARG A 329 -4.27 -5.90 -12.61
C ARG A 329 -5.62 -5.26 -12.41
N TYR A 330 -6.67 -5.94 -12.82
CA TYR A 330 -8.03 -5.53 -12.53
C TYR A 330 -8.93 -6.73 -12.21
N LEU A 331 -9.60 -6.67 -11.07
CA LEU A 331 -10.55 -7.67 -10.61
C LEU A 331 -11.90 -7.37 -11.24
N VAL A 332 -12.34 -8.25 -12.12
CA VAL A 332 -13.70 -8.22 -12.63
C VAL A 332 -14.60 -9.00 -11.69
N ILE A 333 -15.76 -8.43 -11.37
CA ILE A 333 -16.78 -9.03 -10.50
C ILE A 333 -18.13 -8.89 -11.20
N ASP A 334 -18.93 -9.95 -11.21
CA ASP A 334 -20.30 -9.91 -11.69
C ASP A 334 -21.17 -9.03 -10.76
N SER A 335 -22.17 -8.33 -11.31
CA SER A 335 -22.98 -7.35 -10.58
C SER A 335 -23.73 -7.94 -9.37
N ASP A 336 -23.98 -9.24 -9.39
CA ASP A 336 -24.71 -10.04 -8.41
C ASP A 336 -23.84 -10.74 -7.35
N THR A 337 -22.53 -10.46 -7.34
CA THR A 337 -21.55 -11.18 -6.51
C THR A 337 -21.08 -10.39 -5.29
N ILE A 338 -21.27 -10.96 -4.10
CA ILE A 338 -21.06 -10.29 -2.80
C ILE A 338 -20.04 -11.06 -1.96
N PHE A 339 -18.91 -10.43 -1.64
CA PHE A 339 -17.91 -10.97 -0.71
C PHE A 339 -18.31 -10.72 0.74
N LEU A 340 -18.38 -11.79 1.52
CA LEU A 340 -18.85 -11.76 2.92
C LEU A 340 -17.72 -11.60 3.92
N LYS A 341 -16.49 -11.97 3.54
CA LYS A 341 -15.30 -11.94 4.39
C LYS A 341 -14.14 -11.18 3.74
N PRO A 342 -13.21 -10.61 4.53
CA PRO A 342 -11.97 -10.04 4.01
C PRO A 342 -11.23 -10.99 3.07
N THR A 343 -11.15 -10.63 1.78
CA THR A 343 -10.65 -11.47 0.69
C THR A 343 -9.58 -10.72 -0.09
N ARG A 344 -8.39 -11.32 -0.22
CA ARG A 344 -7.28 -10.81 -1.04
C ARG A 344 -7.31 -11.43 -2.43
N PHE A 345 -6.74 -10.78 -3.44
CA PHE A 345 -6.61 -11.36 -4.80
C PHE A 345 -5.17 -11.44 -5.30
N VAL A 346 -4.22 -10.91 -4.53
CA VAL A 346 -2.79 -10.99 -4.79
C VAL A 346 -2.10 -11.50 -3.53
N GLN A 347 -1.15 -12.42 -3.71
CA GLN A 347 -0.26 -12.91 -2.66
C GLN A 347 1.15 -13.06 -3.22
N ASP A 348 2.15 -12.49 -2.53
CA ASP A 348 3.56 -12.55 -2.93
C ASP A 348 3.79 -12.13 -4.39
N GLY A 349 3.01 -11.14 -4.85
CA GLY A 349 3.04 -10.64 -6.23
C GLY A 349 2.37 -11.55 -7.26
N LEU A 350 1.79 -12.68 -6.88
CA LEU A 350 1.06 -13.60 -7.76
C LEU A 350 -0.46 -13.43 -7.63
N SER A 351 -1.16 -13.59 -8.75
CA SER A 351 -2.62 -13.50 -8.82
C SER A 351 -3.28 -14.77 -8.25
N LEU A 352 -4.28 -14.60 -7.38
CA LEU A 352 -5.00 -15.71 -6.73
C LEU A 352 -6.30 -16.02 -7.49
N TYR A 353 -6.42 -17.21 -8.05
CA TYR A 353 -7.60 -17.63 -8.80
C TYR A 353 -8.43 -18.65 -8.03
N ASN A 354 -9.74 -18.38 -7.98
CA ASN A 354 -10.73 -19.37 -7.59
C ASN A 354 -11.06 -20.28 -8.77
N PHE A 355 -11.68 -21.41 -8.48
CA PHE A 355 -12.13 -22.35 -9.47
C PHE A 355 -13.25 -23.22 -8.89
N HIS A 356 -13.99 -23.83 -9.78
CA HIS A 356 -15.07 -24.74 -9.42
C HIS A 356 -14.69 -26.20 -9.75
N HIS A 357 -15.16 -27.14 -8.90
CA HIS A 357 -14.76 -28.56 -8.93
C HIS A 357 -15.86 -29.54 -9.38
N TYR A 358 -17.13 -29.11 -9.54
CA TYR A 358 -18.20 -30.05 -9.89
C TYR A 358 -18.18 -30.38 -11.39
N GLY A 359 -17.46 -31.45 -11.74
CA GLY A 359 -17.54 -32.08 -13.06
C GLY A 359 -16.60 -31.49 -14.11
N ASN A 360 -16.86 -31.87 -15.36
CA ASN A 360 -16.12 -31.33 -16.51
C ASN A 360 -16.59 -29.91 -16.81
N CYS A 361 -15.67 -29.06 -17.26
CA CYS A 361 -16.05 -27.73 -17.72
C CYS A 361 -17.07 -27.79 -18.85
N TYR A 362 -17.97 -26.81 -18.87
CA TYR A 362 -19.12 -26.80 -19.77
C TYR A 362 -18.64 -26.85 -21.23
N GLU A 363 -18.97 -27.94 -21.93
CA GLU A 363 -18.38 -28.23 -23.24
C GLU A 363 -18.60 -27.12 -24.29
N PRO A 364 -19.75 -26.39 -24.32
CA PRO A 364 -19.90 -25.26 -25.23
C PRO A 364 -18.81 -24.18 -25.07
N TYR A 365 -18.36 -23.89 -23.84
CA TYR A 365 -17.24 -22.98 -23.60
C TYR A 365 -15.94 -23.54 -24.17
N LEU A 366 -15.62 -24.80 -23.85
CA LEU A 366 -14.40 -25.46 -24.34
C LEU A 366 -14.37 -25.54 -25.87
N SER A 367 -15.50 -25.88 -26.48
CA SER A 367 -15.66 -25.94 -27.92
C SER A 367 -15.53 -24.56 -28.58
N HIS A 368 -16.03 -23.50 -27.93
CA HIS A 368 -15.81 -22.13 -28.39
C HIS A 368 -14.34 -21.75 -28.36
N MET A 369 -13.63 -22.03 -27.27
CA MET A 369 -12.19 -21.78 -27.14
C MET A 369 -11.39 -22.46 -28.26
N LYS A 370 -11.64 -23.75 -28.52
CA LYS A 370 -11.01 -24.51 -29.62
C LYS A 370 -11.28 -23.86 -30.99
N ARG A 371 -12.47 -23.27 -31.18
CA ARG A 371 -12.82 -22.53 -32.39
C ARG A 371 -12.12 -21.17 -32.48
N LEU A 372 -11.73 -20.55 -31.36
CA LEU A 372 -10.94 -19.33 -31.33
C LEU A 372 -9.48 -19.58 -31.69
N HIS A 373 -8.84 -20.61 -31.11
CA HIS A 373 -7.44 -20.91 -31.39
C HIS A 373 -7.08 -22.38 -31.10
N PRO A 374 -6.21 -23.02 -31.93
CA PRO A 374 -5.77 -24.39 -31.70
C PRO A 374 -5.04 -24.65 -30.37
N CYS A 375 -4.50 -23.61 -29.72
CA CYS A 375 -3.82 -23.73 -28.42
C CYS A 375 -4.73 -24.24 -27.29
N PHE A 376 -6.05 -24.21 -27.50
CA PHE A 376 -7.07 -24.70 -26.57
C PHE A 376 -7.50 -26.15 -26.86
N ASN A 377 -6.88 -26.85 -27.81
CA ASN A 377 -7.17 -28.26 -28.06
C ASN A 377 -6.66 -29.18 -26.93
N ASP A 378 -5.49 -28.85 -26.39
CA ASP A 378 -4.76 -29.67 -25.41
C ASP A 378 -4.74 -29.01 -24.03
N LEU A 379 -5.93 -28.81 -23.45
CA LEU A 379 -6.06 -28.31 -22.08
C LEU A 379 -5.59 -29.37 -21.08
N TYR A 380 -4.61 -29.03 -20.23
CA TYR A 380 -4.06 -29.93 -19.22
C TYR A 380 -5.02 -30.17 -18.04
N PHE A 381 -5.91 -29.20 -17.76
CA PHE A 381 -6.72 -29.15 -16.53
C PHE A 381 -8.23 -29.00 -16.84
N LYS A 382 -8.84 -30.03 -17.44
CA LYS A 382 -10.25 -30.01 -17.88
C LYS A 382 -11.30 -30.17 -16.77
N ASN A 383 -10.86 -30.50 -15.55
CA ASN A 383 -11.69 -30.76 -14.39
C ASN A 383 -11.73 -29.60 -13.38
N ILE A 384 -11.12 -28.47 -13.71
CA ILE A 384 -11.16 -27.24 -12.93
C ILE A 384 -11.57 -26.09 -13.83
N CYS A 385 -12.62 -25.37 -13.44
CA CYS A 385 -13.25 -24.37 -14.31
C CYS A 385 -13.20 -23.00 -13.67
N GLY A 386 -13.01 -21.97 -14.50
CA GLY A 386 -12.80 -20.59 -14.07
C GLY A 386 -14.10 -19.81 -13.81
N ILE A 387 -15.26 -20.43 -14.01
CA ILE A 387 -16.56 -19.79 -13.82
C ILE A 387 -16.87 -19.68 -12.33
N THR A 388 -16.44 -18.57 -11.71
CA THR A 388 -16.62 -18.32 -10.27
C THR A 388 -17.17 -16.93 -9.95
N HIS A 389 -17.75 -16.25 -10.95
CA HIS A 389 -18.34 -14.90 -10.88
C HIS A 389 -17.37 -13.74 -10.64
N HIS A 390 -16.08 -14.02 -10.60
CA HIS A 390 -15.04 -13.02 -10.49
C HIS A 390 -13.73 -13.56 -11.03
N MET A 391 -12.86 -12.67 -11.51
CA MET A 391 -11.52 -13.03 -11.95
C MET A 391 -10.58 -11.84 -11.94
N LEU A 392 -9.36 -12.04 -11.45
CA LEU A 392 -8.30 -11.03 -11.53
C LEU A 392 -7.58 -11.17 -12.87
N PHE A 393 -7.81 -10.22 -13.77
CA PHE A 393 -7.15 -10.14 -15.05
C PHE A 393 -5.87 -9.31 -14.98
N GLU A 394 -4.90 -9.66 -15.82
CA GLU A 394 -3.69 -8.88 -16.11
C GLU A 394 -3.69 -8.50 -17.60
N LYS A 395 -3.53 -7.20 -17.91
CA LYS A 395 -3.65 -6.67 -19.27
C LYS A 395 -2.75 -7.38 -20.25
N LYS A 396 -1.49 -7.64 -19.89
CA LYS A 396 -0.51 -8.30 -20.76
C LYS A 396 -1.00 -9.68 -21.23
N TYR A 397 -1.62 -10.48 -20.37
CA TYR A 397 -2.09 -11.82 -20.76
C TYR A 397 -3.41 -11.76 -21.54
N VAL A 398 -4.29 -10.81 -21.23
CA VAL A 398 -5.47 -10.58 -22.07
C VAL A 398 -5.04 -10.14 -23.47
N LYS A 399 -4.03 -9.28 -23.57
CA LYS A 399 -3.45 -8.83 -24.83
C LYS A 399 -2.85 -9.99 -25.61
N GLU A 400 -2.09 -10.86 -24.97
CA GLU A 400 -1.54 -12.07 -25.59
C GLU A 400 -2.65 -12.95 -26.21
N ILE A 401 -3.75 -13.19 -25.48
CA ILE A 401 -4.89 -13.97 -25.97
C ILE A 401 -5.54 -13.28 -27.17
N ILE A 402 -5.81 -11.98 -27.08
CA ILE A 402 -6.43 -11.19 -28.16
C ILE A 402 -5.56 -11.26 -29.41
N GLU A 403 -4.28 -10.88 -29.31
CA GLU A 403 -3.36 -10.85 -30.46
C GLU A 403 -3.17 -12.24 -31.08
N MET A 404 -3.08 -13.28 -30.26
CA MET A 404 -3.00 -14.67 -30.72
C MET A 404 -4.23 -15.06 -31.54
N VAL A 405 -5.43 -14.76 -31.06
CA VAL A 405 -6.69 -15.08 -31.75
C VAL A 405 -6.83 -14.23 -33.01
N GLU A 406 -6.60 -12.92 -32.96
CA GLU A 406 -6.69 -12.05 -34.14
C GLU A 406 -5.74 -12.54 -35.24
N LYS A 407 -4.49 -12.85 -34.91
CA LYS A 407 -3.49 -13.37 -35.86
C LYS A 407 -3.93 -14.68 -36.51
N ASN A 408 -4.56 -15.59 -35.76
CA ASN A 408 -5.07 -16.86 -36.29
C ASN A 408 -6.30 -16.69 -37.19
N HIS A 409 -7.01 -15.57 -37.09
CA HIS A 409 -8.20 -15.25 -37.88
C HIS A 409 -7.95 -14.07 -38.82
N ASN A 410 -6.81 -14.08 -39.53
CA ASN A 410 -6.47 -13.09 -40.57
C ASN A 410 -6.50 -11.63 -40.08
N ASN A 411 -6.16 -11.39 -38.82
CA ASN A 411 -6.21 -10.09 -38.13
C ASN A 411 -7.61 -9.45 -38.09
N HIS A 412 -8.68 -10.24 -38.17
CA HIS A 412 -10.02 -9.78 -37.78
C HIS A 412 -10.04 -9.43 -36.30
N ARG A 413 -10.82 -8.40 -35.93
CA ARG A 413 -10.93 -7.95 -34.54
C ARG A 413 -11.40 -9.06 -33.63
N PHE A 414 -10.79 -9.18 -32.45
CA PHE A 414 -11.08 -10.27 -31.52
C PHE A 414 -12.56 -10.33 -31.16
N TYR A 415 -13.22 -9.19 -30.89
CA TYR A 415 -14.64 -9.20 -30.53
C TYR A 415 -15.55 -9.74 -31.65
N ASP A 416 -15.21 -9.50 -32.93
CA ASP A 416 -15.96 -10.05 -34.07
C ASP A 416 -15.74 -11.56 -34.16
N VAL A 417 -14.49 -12.01 -34.02
CA VAL A 417 -14.13 -13.44 -34.01
C VAL A 417 -14.79 -14.15 -32.83
N PHE A 418 -14.75 -13.56 -31.64
CA PHE A 418 -15.36 -14.07 -30.43
C PHE A 418 -16.85 -14.36 -30.63
N LEU A 419 -17.60 -13.38 -31.15
CA LEU A 419 -19.03 -13.51 -31.42
C LEU A 419 -19.32 -14.48 -32.57
N TYR A 420 -18.58 -14.38 -33.67
CA TYR A 420 -18.77 -15.23 -34.86
C TYR A 420 -18.54 -16.72 -34.57
N ARG A 421 -17.61 -17.05 -33.67
CA ARG A 421 -17.23 -18.43 -33.36
C ARG A 421 -18.11 -19.07 -32.27
N VAL A 422 -19.11 -18.37 -31.75
CA VAL A 422 -20.16 -19.01 -30.92
C VAL A 422 -20.96 -19.97 -31.79
N ASP A 423 -21.14 -21.20 -31.29
CA ASP A 423 -21.95 -22.19 -32.00
C ASP A 423 -23.42 -21.74 -31.97
N LYS A 424 -24.06 -21.77 -33.14
CA LYS A 424 -25.43 -21.30 -33.34
C LYS A 424 -26.44 -21.99 -32.42
N ASN A 425 -26.19 -23.24 -32.04
CA ASN A 425 -27.05 -24.00 -31.14
C ASN A 425 -27.02 -23.46 -29.70
N TYR A 426 -25.97 -22.73 -29.31
CA TYR A 426 -25.78 -22.22 -27.95
C TYR A 426 -25.86 -20.69 -27.86
N ILE A 427 -26.26 -20.00 -28.94
CA ILE A 427 -26.46 -18.54 -28.93
C ILE A 427 -27.56 -18.12 -27.94
N LEU A 428 -28.60 -18.95 -27.77
CA LEU A 428 -29.68 -18.68 -26.82
C LEU A 428 -29.35 -19.10 -25.38
N ASP A 429 -28.23 -19.81 -25.20
CA ASP A 429 -27.71 -20.29 -23.93
C ASP A 429 -26.37 -19.59 -23.61
N SER A 430 -25.46 -20.28 -22.94
CA SER A 430 -24.13 -19.81 -22.58
C SER A 430 -23.07 -20.39 -23.52
N GLY A 431 -22.90 -19.82 -24.72
CA GLY A 431 -22.05 -20.39 -25.76
C GLY A 431 -20.56 -20.02 -25.71
N ALA A 432 -20.14 -19.14 -24.80
CA ALA A 432 -18.75 -18.68 -24.65
C ALA A 432 -18.50 -18.18 -23.22
N SER A 433 -17.27 -18.23 -22.72
CA SER A 433 -16.91 -17.57 -21.45
C SER A 433 -15.51 -16.95 -21.50
N GLU A 434 -15.46 -15.65 -21.23
CA GLU A 434 -14.26 -14.87 -20.95
C GLU A 434 -13.46 -15.40 -19.77
N TYR A 435 -14.15 -15.77 -18.69
CA TYR A 435 -13.51 -16.33 -17.49
C TYR A 435 -12.85 -17.67 -17.82
N GLU A 436 -13.54 -18.55 -18.56
CA GLU A 436 -12.97 -19.85 -18.93
C GLU A 436 -11.80 -19.72 -19.91
N ILE A 437 -11.91 -18.84 -20.91
CA ILE A 437 -10.82 -18.54 -21.87
C ILE A 437 -9.56 -18.13 -21.12
N TYR A 438 -9.69 -17.14 -20.23
CA TYR A 438 -8.55 -16.57 -19.53
C TYR A 438 -7.96 -17.54 -18.51
N PHE A 439 -8.81 -18.17 -17.70
CA PHE A 439 -8.39 -19.13 -16.67
C PHE A 439 -7.62 -20.31 -17.27
N GLN A 440 -8.15 -20.95 -18.31
CA GLN A 440 -7.49 -22.07 -18.98
C GLN A 440 -6.20 -21.64 -19.68
N TYR A 441 -6.17 -20.44 -20.28
CA TYR A 441 -4.93 -19.91 -20.87
C TYR A 441 -3.84 -19.74 -19.81
N MET A 442 -4.18 -19.14 -18.67
CA MET A 442 -3.25 -18.94 -17.56
C MET A 442 -2.75 -20.26 -16.97
N LEU A 443 -3.64 -21.25 -16.80
CA LEU A 443 -3.26 -22.59 -16.34
C LEU A 443 -2.32 -23.31 -17.30
N ASN A 444 -2.53 -23.18 -18.60
CA ASN A 444 -1.75 -23.88 -19.61
C ASN A 444 -0.39 -23.23 -19.89
N TYR A 445 -0.29 -21.89 -19.86
CA TYR A 445 0.88 -21.17 -20.37
C TYR A 445 1.60 -20.31 -19.34
N HIS A 446 0.94 -19.93 -18.25
CA HIS A 446 1.47 -19.00 -17.23
C HIS A 446 1.25 -19.52 -15.80
N ARG A 447 1.33 -20.84 -15.62
CA ARG A 447 0.99 -21.50 -14.36
C ARG A 447 1.85 -21.05 -13.18
N ASP A 448 3.11 -20.69 -13.45
CA ASP A 448 4.09 -20.15 -12.50
C ASP A 448 3.80 -18.68 -12.10
N LYS A 449 2.83 -18.03 -12.74
CA LYS A 449 2.44 -16.64 -12.48
C LYS A 449 1.17 -16.51 -11.64
N ILE A 450 0.54 -17.64 -11.28
CA ILE A 450 -0.72 -17.68 -10.54
C ILE A 450 -0.68 -18.69 -9.40
N LEU A 451 -1.49 -18.43 -8.38
CA LEU A 451 -1.80 -19.39 -7.33
C LEU A 451 -3.28 -19.76 -7.39
N ILE A 452 -3.56 -21.04 -7.20
CA ILE A 452 -4.94 -21.53 -7.14
C ILE A 452 -5.37 -21.54 -5.67
N ARG A 453 -6.49 -20.87 -5.39
CA ARG A 453 -7.05 -20.75 -4.05
C ARG A 453 -8.57 -20.93 -4.11
N PRO A 454 -9.09 -22.05 -3.59
CA PRO A 454 -10.53 -22.26 -3.51
C PRO A 454 -11.15 -21.25 -2.53
N LEU A 455 -12.26 -20.64 -2.95
CA LEU A 455 -13.17 -19.86 -2.12
C LEU A 455 -14.53 -20.54 -2.10
N LYS A 456 -15.18 -20.51 -0.94
CA LYS A 456 -16.50 -21.10 -0.76
C LYS A 456 -17.58 -20.17 -1.31
N LEU A 457 -18.19 -20.58 -2.42
CA LEU A 457 -19.33 -19.92 -3.06
C LEU A 457 -20.66 -20.53 -2.57
N VAL A 458 -21.66 -19.68 -2.35
CA VAL A 458 -23.07 -20.08 -2.28
C VAL A 458 -23.88 -19.30 -3.32
N GLU A 459 -24.64 -20.01 -4.14
CA GLU A 459 -25.60 -19.41 -5.08
C GLU A 459 -27.00 -19.38 -4.44
N THR A 460 -27.69 -18.25 -4.55
CA THR A 460 -28.99 -18.01 -3.88
C THR A 460 -29.92 -17.17 -4.75
N GLY A 461 -31.25 -17.31 -4.56
CA GLY A 461 -32.23 -16.42 -5.21
C GLY A 461 -32.39 -15.09 -4.48
N VAL A 462 -32.26 -15.11 -3.15
CA VAL A 462 -32.44 -13.94 -2.29
C VAL A 462 -31.26 -13.79 -1.34
N PHE A 463 -30.82 -12.55 -1.13
CA PHE A 463 -29.83 -12.23 -0.12
C PHE A 463 -30.51 -11.86 1.21
N HIS A 464 -30.29 -12.67 2.24
CA HIS A 464 -30.74 -12.43 3.60
C HIS A 464 -29.57 -12.00 4.49
N GLU A 465 -29.61 -10.77 5.00
CA GLU A 465 -28.54 -10.19 5.83
C GLU A 465 -28.33 -10.93 7.16
N ASN A 466 -29.40 -11.47 7.74
CA ASN A 466 -29.36 -12.20 9.00
C ASN A 466 -29.07 -13.71 8.84
N ASN A 467 -28.83 -14.18 7.62
CA ASN A 467 -28.51 -15.58 7.39
C ASN A 467 -27.02 -15.81 7.74
N PRO A 468 -26.67 -16.77 8.62
CA PRO A 468 -25.29 -17.15 8.86
C PRO A 468 -24.74 -17.90 7.64
N TRP A 469 -24.40 -17.15 6.59
CA TRP A 469 -23.78 -17.70 5.39
C TRP A 469 -22.46 -18.38 5.75
N ASP A 470 -22.41 -19.69 5.65
CA ASP A 470 -21.16 -20.44 5.67
C ASP A 470 -20.53 -20.40 4.27
N ALA A 471 -20.11 -19.20 3.84
CA ALA A 471 -19.52 -18.93 2.54
C ALA A 471 -18.49 -17.78 2.64
N ASP A 472 -17.55 -17.73 1.70
CA ASP A 472 -16.63 -16.59 1.56
C ASP A 472 -17.28 -15.48 0.71
N TYR A 473 -18.11 -15.88 -0.25
CA TYR A 473 -18.88 -14.99 -1.09
C TYR A 473 -20.15 -15.68 -1.63
N VAL A 474 -21.12 -14.88 -2.07
CA VAL A 474 -22.39 -15.35 -2.63
C VAL A 474 -22.67 -14.73 -3.98
N SER A 475 -23.38 -15.46 -4.84
CA SER A 475 -23.93 -14.95 -6.10
C SER A 475 -25.46 -15.00 -6.05
N VAL A 476 -26.13 -13.88 -6.34
CA VAL A 476 -27.58 -13.72 -6.16
C VAL A 476 -28.30 -13.72 -7.52
N HIS A 477 -28.92 -14.84 -7.86
CA HIS A 477 -29.47 -15.08 -9.20
C HIS A 477 -30.99 -14.98 -9.24
N ASP A 478 -31.52 -14.12 -10.11
CA ASP A 478 -32.98 -13.95 -10.27
C ASP A 478 -33.73 -15.23 -10.67
N HIS A 479 -33.07 -16.13 -11.40
CA HIS A 479 -33.70 -17.37 -11.85
C HIS A 479 -33.91 -18.38 -10.71
N LEU A 480 -33.19 -18.24 -9.58
CA LEU A 480 -33.33 -19.09 -8.40
C LEU A 480 -34.48 -18.67 -7.48
N ILE A 481 -35.00 -17.43 -7.61
CA ILE A 481 -36.13 -16.91 -6.82
C ILE A 481 -37.37 -17.83 -6.92
N LYS A 482 -37.58 -18.47 -8.08
CA LYS A 482 -38.74 -19.36 -8.30
C LYS A 482 -38.65 -20.70 -7.55
N ASN A 483 -37.47 -21.12 -7.10
CA ASN A 483 -37.27 -22.40 -6.43
C ASN A 483 -37.30 -22.29 -4.89
N GLU A 484 -37.26 -21.08 -4.32
CA GLU A 484 -37.29 -20.86 -2.87
C GLU A 484 -38.72 -20.71 -2.30
N VAL A 485 -39.75 -20.55 -3.15
CA VAL A 485 -41.15 -20.38 -2.73
C VAL A 485 -41.87 -21.72 -2.48
N ASP A 486 -41.25 -22.85 -2.81
CA ASP A 486 -41.78 -24.20 -2.60
C ASP A 486 -41.11 -24.96 -1.43
N LEU A 487 -40.45 -24.26 -0.48
CA LEU A 487 -39.86 -24.84 0.74
C LEU A 487 -40.53 -24.35 2.04
#